data_AF-X1DWE3-F1
#
_entry.id   AF-X1DWE3-F1
#
_cell.length_a   1.000
_cell.length_b   1.000
_cell.length_c   1.000
_cell.angle_alpha   90.00
_cell.angle_beta   90.00
_cell.angle_gamma   90.00
#
_symmetry.space_group_name_H-M   'P 1'
#
loop_
_entity.id
_entity.type
_entity.pdbx_description
1 polymer ?
#
loop_
_entity_poly.entity_id
_entity_poly.type
_entity_poly.pdbx_seq_one_letter_code
_entity_poly.pdbx_strand_id
1 'polypeptide(L)'
;MARMPGSARTVRSAYVAAGRPEEYIEEETVQFYSPNQWGFATSYVGMMHREKVAANFLFGEHAAEAMVIAESGATVGAMQVAGTTNVYQLPFFIVSCDYTLIGEDEYAAAAYLSPDPVQKGIIFGQDITKIICVALIVMGSILATFGSDLVSRLLSM
;
A
#
# COMPACT_ATOMS: atom_id res chain seq x y z
N MET A 1 0.44 18.80 -20.47
CA MET A 1 1.07 17.66 -19.79
C MET A 1 0.33 17.45 -18.48
N ALA A 2 -0.45 16.38 -18.33
CA ALA A 2 -1.18 16.16 -17.09
C ALA A 2 -0.16 15.93 -15.96
N ARG A 3 -0.24 16.72 -14.89
CA ARG A 3 0.58 16.56 -13.67
C ARG A 3 -0.33 16.14 -12.52
N MET A 4 0.25 15.51 -11.50
CA MET A 4 -0.41 15.23 -10.23
C MET A 4 0.01 16.30 -9.19
N PRO A 5 -0.60 17.50 -9.20
CA PRO A 5 -0.14 18.62 -8.39
C PRO A 5 -0.30 18.37 -6.88
N GLY A 6 -1.21 17.47 -6.48
CA GLY A 6 -1.33 17.02 -5.09
C GLY A 6 -0.08 16.27 -4.64
N SER A 7 0.28 15.20 -5.35
CA SER A 7 1.45 14.37 -5.06
C SER A 7 2.75 15.18 -5.08
N ALA A 8 2.94 16.03 -6.09
CA ALA A 8 4.10 16.90 -6.21
C ALA A 8 4.28 17.81 -4.99
N ARG A 9 3.18 18.43 -4.49
CA ARG A 9 3.23 19.26 -3.28
C ARG A 9 3.56 18.47 -2.02
N THR A 10 3.01 17.27 -1.87
CA THR A 10 3.30 16.41 -0.71
C THR A 10 4.78 16.03 -0.69
N VAL A 11 5.32 15.56 -1.81
CA VAL A 11 6.73 15.18 -1.93
C VAL A 11 7.63 16.39 -1.71
N ARG A 12 7.34 17.53 -2.33
CA ARG A 12 8.09 18.78 -2.10
C ARG A 12 8.12 19.19 -0.63
N SER A 13 6.99 19.06 0.07
CA SER A 13 6.90 19.37 1.50
C SER A 13 7.76 18.42 2.34
N ALA A 14 7.86 17.14 1.93
CA ALA A 14 8.73 16.17 2.57
C ALA A 14 10.22 16.52 2.40
N TYR A 15 10.66 16.94 1.20
CA TYR A 15 12.03 17.43 0.98
C TYR A 15 12.37 18.65 1.84
N VAL A 16 11.42 19.60 1.97
CA VAL A 16 11.57 20.77 2.84
C VAL A 16 11.70 20.33 4.31
N ALA A 17 10.83 19.43 4.77
CA ALA A 17 10.86 18.92 6.14
C ALA A 17 12.15 18.13 6.45
N ALA A 18 12.73 17.46 5.46
CA ALA A 18 14.01 16.76 5.55
C ALA A 18 15.24 17.71 5.47
N GLY A 19 15.02 19.02 5.29
CA GLY A 19 16.09 20.01 5.21
C GLY A 19 16.89 19.98 3.90
N ARG A 20 16.34 19.37 2.83
CA ARG A 20 16.98 19.23 1.51
C ARG A 20 16.08 19.75 0.37
N PRO A 21 15.51 20.97 0.47
CA PRO A 21 14.57 21.49 -0.53
C PRO A 21 15.16 21.59 -1.94
N GLU A 22 16.48 21.77 -2.06
CA GLU A 22 17.24 21.87 -3.30
C GLU A 22 17.29 20.57 -4.11
N GLU A 23 17.05 19.42 -3.48
CA GLU A 23 17.04 18.11 -4.16
C GLU A 23 15.71 17.79 -4.83
N TYR A 24 14.67 18.56 -4.54
CA TYR A 24 13.40 18.42 -5.23
C TYR A 24 13.50 19.03 -6.64
N ILE A 25 13.61 18.18 -7.65
CA ILE A 25 13.62 18.56 -9.06
C ILE A 25 12.21 18.33 -9.62
N GLU A 26 11.49 19.40 -9.94
CA GLU A 26 10.07 19.38 -10.34
C GLU A 26 9.77 18.45 -11.53
N GLU A 27 10.73 18.26 -12.43
CA GLU A 27 10.57 17.47 -13.66
C GLU A 27 10.98 15.99 -13.48
N GLU A 28 11.75 15.67 -12.45
CA GLU A 28 12.34 14.33 -12.24
C GLU A 28 11.74 13.60 -11.04
N THR A 29 11.35 14.34 -9.99
CA THR A 29 10.95 13.75 -8.70
C THR A 29 9.56 13.12 -8.77
N VAL A 30 8.60 13.79 -9.44
CA VAL A 30 7.22 13.33 -9.54
C VAL A 30 6.78 13.37 -10.98
N GLN A 31 6.91 12.23 -11.66
CA GLN A 31 6.55 12.08 -13.06
C GLN A 31 5.19 11.41 -13.21
N PHE A 32 4.35 12.00 -14.08
CA PHE A 32 3.11 11.37 -14.51
C PHE A 32 3.31 10.78 -15.91
N TYR A 33 3.10 9.47 -16.04
CA TYR A 33 3.28 8.78 -17.31
C TYR A 33 1.98 8.70 -18.13
N SER A 34 0.92 8.11 -17.57
CA SER A 34 -0.34 7.92 -18.30
C SER A 34 -1.49 7.63 -17.33
N PRO A 35 -2.73 8.06 -17.66
CA PRO A 35 -3.93 7.64 -16.94
C PRO A 35 -4.39 6.23 -17.36
N ASN A 36 -3.88 5.69 -18.46
CA ASN A 36 -4.19 4.34 -18.92
C ASN A 36 -3.20 3.34 -18.31
N GLN A 37 -3.73 2.25 -17.75
CA GLN A 37 -2.97 1.18 -17.08
C GLN A 37 -1.73 0.72 -17.87
N TRP A 38 -1.90 0.32 -19.13
CA TRP A 38 -0.79 -0.19 -19.95
C TRP A 38 0.14 0.92 -20.44
N GLY A 39 -0.40 2.13 -20.67
CA GLY A 39 0.43 3.29 -20.95
C GLY A 39 1.34 3.66 -19.78
N PHE A 40 0.86 3.53 -18.54
CA PHE A 40 1.64 3.71 -17.33
C PHE A 40 2.70 2.61 -17.22
N ALA A 41 2.28 1.35 -17.28
CA ALA A 41 3.16 0.20 -17.12
C ALA A 41 4.32 0.18 -18.12
N THR A 42 4.04 0.39 -19.42
CA THR A 42 5.08 0.40 -20.46
C THR A 42 6.05 1.57 -20.31
N SER A 43 5.56 2.75 -19.94
CA SER A 43 6.41 3.92 -19.68
C SER A 43 7.30 3.70 -18.45
N TYR A 44 6.72 3.15 -17.38
CA TYR A 44 7.39 2.84 -16.13
C TYR A 44 8.50 1.79 -16.33
N VAL A 45 8.19 0.67 -17.00
CA VAL A 45 9.16 -0.37 -17.40
C VAL A 45 10.28 0.23 -18.27
N GLY A 46 9.92 1.03 -19.27
CA GLY A 46 10.90 1.69 -20.13
C GLY A 46 11.84 2.60 -19.34
N MET A 47 11.32 3.34 -18.35
CA MET A 47 12.12 4.15 -17.44
C MET A 47 13.05 3.28 -16.59
N MET A 48 12.54 2.23 -15.93
CA MET A 48 13.36 1.36 -15.07
C MET A 48 14.58 0.80 -15.81
N HIS A 49 14.40 0.36 -17.06
CA HIS A 49 15.48 -0.19 -17.86
C HIS A 49 16.51 0.85 -18.32
N ARG A 50 16.08 2.08 -18.61
CA ARG A 50 16.98 3.18 -19.03
C ARG A 50 17.77 3.73 -17.86
N GLU A 51 17.09 4.02 -16.77
CA GLU A 51 17.68 4.66 -15.59
C GLU A 51 18.41 3.67 -14.67
N LYS A 52 18.22 2.36 -14.87
CA LYS A 52 18.80 1.31 -14.03
C LYS A 52 18.50 1.56 -12.55
N VAL A 53 17.21 1.66 -12.24
CA VAL A 53 16.74 1.94 -10.89
C VAL A 53 17.36 0.97 -9.87
N ALA A 54 17.85 1.52 -8.75
CA ALA A 54 18.48 0.71 -7.70
C ALA A 54 17.44 0.12 -6.73
N ALA A 55 16.32 0.79 -6.56
CA ALA A 55 15.23 0.35 -5.69
C ALA A 55 13.88 0.73 -6.30
N ASN A 56 12.87 -0.10 -6.03
CA ASN A 56 11.51 0.05 -6.51
C ASN A 56 10.52 -0.14 -5.34
N PHE A 57 9.66 0.85 -5.12
CA PHE A 57 8.62 0.82 -4.10
C PHE A 57 7.25 0.81 -4.80
N LEU A 58 6.57 -0.33 -4.77
CA LEU A 58 5.28 -0.56 -5.45
C LEU A 58 4.15 -0.55 -4.43
N PHE A 59 3.50 0.60 -4.27
CA PHE A 59 2.42 0.80 -3.30
C PHE A 59 1.16 1.33 -3.98
N GLY A 60 0.01 0.92 -3.48
CA GLY A 60 -1.30 1.30 -3.98
C GLY A 60 -1.99 0.20 -4.78
N GLU A 61 -3.00 0.62 -5.53
CA GLU A 61 -3.81 -0.28 -6.34
C GLU A 61 -3.08 -0.61 -7.64
N HIS A 62 -2.80 -1.90 -7.81
CA HIS A 62 -2.30 -2.47 -9.06
C HIS A 62 -3.29 -3.49 -9.60
N ALA A 63 -3.28 -3.69 -10.92
CA ALA A 63 -4.06 -4.73 -11.58
C ALA A 63 -3.14 -5.66 -12.37
N ALA A 64 -3.55 -6.06 -13.57
CA ALA A 64 -2.83 -7.03 -14.40
C ALA A 64 -1.38 -6.64 -14.75
N GLU A 65 -1.00 -5.37 -14.59
CA GLU A 65 0.35 -4.86 -14.81
C GLU A 65 1.33 -5.16 -13.67
N ALA A 66 0.84 -5.57 -12.50
CA ALA A 66 1.65 -5.81 -11.29
C ALA A 66 2.85 -6.72 -11.56
N MET A 67 2.61 -7.89 -12.18
CA MET A 67 3.66 -8.85 -12.49
C MET A 67 4.69 -8.27 -13.47
N VAL A 68 4.24 -7.58 -14.52
CA VAL A 68 5.12 -7.01 -15.55
C VAL A 68 6.07 -5.98 -14.95
N ILE A 69 5.55 -5.12 -14.07
CA ILE A 69 6.34 -4.09 -13.40
C ILE A 69 7.32 -4.73 -12.42
N ALA A 70 6.85 -5.67 -11.58
CA ALA A 70 7.70 -6.33 -10.59
C ALA A 70 8.81 -7.16 -11.25
N GLU A 71 8.52 -7.91 -12.31
CA GLU A 71 9.53 -8.70 -13.04
C GLU A 71 10.57 -7.80 -13.73
N SER A 72 10.14 -6.66 -14.26
CA SER A 72 11.07 -5.68 -14.84
C SER A 72 12.01 -5.09 -13.79
N GLY A 73 11.51 -4.77 -12.59
CA GLY A 73 12.35 -4.34 -11.46
C GLY A 73 13.38 -5.40 -11.06
N ALA A 74 12.96 -6.66 -10.98
CA ALA A 74 13.87 -7.79 -10.72
C ALA A 74 14.92 -7.95 -11.85
N THR A 75 14.51 -7.78 -13.11
CA THR A 75 15.40 -7.89 -14.28
C THR A 75 16.48 -6.82 -14.30
N VAL A 76 16.19 -5.60 -13.83
CA VAL A 76 17.20 -4.55 -13.70
C VAL A 76 18.05 -4.68 -12.43
N GLY A 77 17.73 -5.62 -11.55
CA GLY A 77 18.43 -5.86 -10.28
C GLY A 77 18.07 -4.86 -9.18
N ALA A 78 16.89 -4.22 -9.27
CA ALA A 78 16.43 -3.30 -8.23
C ALA A 78 15.99 -4.08 -6.98
N MET A 79 16.30 -3.57 -5.79
CA MET A 79 15.64 -4.03 -4.56
C MET A 79 14.17 -3.60 -4.59
N GLN A 80 13.25 -4.52 -4.30
CA GLN A 80 11.82 -4.28 -4.45
C GLN A 80 11.06 -4.45 -3.14
N VAL A 81 10.33 -3.40 -2.76
CA VAL A 81 9.35 -3.43 -1.68
C VAL A 81 7.98 -3.15 -2.28
N ALA A 82 7.04 -4.07 -2.09
CA ALA A 82 5.67 -3.92 -2.54
C ALA A 82 4.68 -3.91 -1.38
N GLY A 83 3.54 -3.28 -1.58
CA GLY A 83 2.38 -3.37 -0.70
C GLY A 83 1.11 -3.31 -1.52
N THR A 84 0.18 -4.23 -1.27
CA THR A 84 -1.13 -4.20 -1.92
C THR A 84 -2.22 -4.77 -1.01
N THR A 85 -3.38 -4.14 -1.07
CA THR A 85 -4.64 -4.67 -0.52
C THR A 85 -5.39 -5.57 -1.49
N ASN A 86 -4.98 -5.61 -2.76
CA ASN A 86 -5.62 -6.43 -3.76
C ASN A 86 -5.12 -7.89 -3.67
N VAL A 87 -5.95 -8.75 -3.09
CA VAL A 87 -5.66 -10.17 -2.89
C VAL A 87 -5.34 -10.94 -4.18
N TYR A 88 -5.79 -10.45 -5.35
CA TYR A 88 -5.48 -11.08 -6.63
C TYR A 88 -4.07 -10.75 -7.14
N GLN A 89 -3.53 -9.59 -6.80
CA GLN A 89 -2.17 -9.20 -7.21
C GLN A 89 -1.11 -9.62 -6.19
N LEU A 90 -1.53 -9.85 -4.95
CA LEU A 90 -0.65 -10.23 -3.86
C LEU A 90 0.32 -11.38 -4.20
N PRO A 91 -0.10 -12.49 -4.85
CA PRO A 91 0.82 -13.57 -5.21
C PRO A 91 1.94 -13.12 -6.15
N PHE A 92 1.67 -12.16 -7.04
CA PHE A 92 2.67 -11.67 -8.00
C PHE A 92 3.75 -10.85 -7.30
N PHE A 93 3.39 -10.01 -6.33
CA PHE A 93 4.38 -9.30 -5.54
C PHE A 93 5.15 -10.22 -4.60
N ILE A 94 4.48 -11.20 -3.97
CA ILE A 94 5.15 -12.17 -3.10
C ILE A 94 6.26 -12.94 -3.84
N VAL A 95 6.05 -13.32 -5.09
CA VAL A 95 7.04 -14.11 -5.85
C VAL A 95 8.09 -13.27 -6.56
N SER A 96 7.79 -12.01 -6.88
CA SER A 96 8.67 -11.16 -7.71
C SER A 96 9.40 -10.06 -6.95
N CYS A 97 9.00 -9.74 -5.71
CA CYS A 97 9.61 -8.68 -4.90
C CYS A 97 10.33 -9.23 -3.66
N ASP A 98 11.35 -8.52 -3.18
CA ASP A 98 12.12 -8.94 -1.99
C ASP A 98 11.30 -8.86 -0.70
N TYR A 99 10.45 -7.84 -0.58
CA TYR A 99 9.56 -7.63 0.55
C TYR A 99 8.16 -7.27 0.08
N THR A 100 7.14 -7.93 0.64
CA THR A 100 5.75 -7.65 0.31
C THR A 100 4.94 -7.45 1.59
N LEU A 101 4.31 -6.28 1.73
CA LEU A 101 3.33 -5.98 2.75
C LEU A 101 1.97 -6.53 2.31
N ILE A 102 1.30 -7.23 3.23
CA ILE A 102 0.09 -7.99 2.90
C ILE A 102 -1.12 -7.27 3.47
N GLY A 103 -2.05 -6.86 2.59
CA GLY A 103 -3.33 -6.32 3.03
C GLY A 103 -3.16 -5.03 3.85
N GLU A 104 -3.65 -5.03 5.09
CA GLU A 104 -3.66 -3.84 5.94
C GLU A 104 -2.27 -3.37 6.41
N ASP A 105 -1.25 -4.21 6.27
CA ASP A 105 0.15 -3.84 6.54
C ASP A 105 0.59 -2.66 5.65
N GLU A 106 0.06 -2.57 4.42
CA GLU A 106 0.30 -1.44 3.52
C GLU A 106 -0.12 -0.11 4.16
N TYR A 107 -1.27 -0.07 4.84
CA TYR A 107 -1.78 1.13 5.49
C TYR A 107 -1.06 1.43 6.81
N ALA A 108 -0.63 0.39 7.53
CA ALA A 108 0.07 0.55 8.79
C ALA A 108 1.53 0.99 8.60
N ALA A 109 2.15 0.70 7.45
CA ALA A 109 3.57 0.94 7.20
C ALA A 109 4.03 2.36 7.52
N ALA A 110 3.29 3.37 7.07
CA ALA A 110 3.63 4.78 7.33
C ALA A 110 3.60 5.11 8.84
N ALA A 111 2.61 4.59 9.58
CA ALA A 111 2.50 4.78 11.02
C ALA A 111 3.63 4.08 11.78
N TYR A 112 4.07 2.91 11.33
CA TYR A 112 5.21 2.18 11.93
C TYR A 112 6.54 2.92 11.78
N LEU A 113 6.76 3.57 10.63
CA LEU A 113 7.96 4.38 10.39
C LEU A 113 7.91 5.75 11.07
N SER A 114 6.72 6.22 11.43
CA SER A 114 6.53 7.52 12.02
C SER A 114 7.02 7.58 13.47
N PRO A 115 7.76 8.64 13.85
CA PRO A 115 8.08 8.89 15.25
C PRO A 115 6.84 9.28 16.06
N ASP A 116 5.75 9.73 15.40
CA ASP A 116 4.54 10.23 16.05
C ASP A 116 3.78 9.10 16.77
N PRO A 117 3.67 9.15 18.12
CA PRO A 117 2.92 8.15 18.87
C PRO A 117 1.42 8.15 18.56
N VAL A 118 0.86 9.27 18.06
CA VAL A 118 -0.57 9.35 17.72
C VAL A 118 -0.88 8.42 16.53
N GLN A 119 -0.03 8.41 15.51
CA GLN A 119 -0.22 7.53 14.34
C GLN A 119 -0.19 6.06 14.74
N LYS A 120 0.75 5.66 15.58
CA LYS A 120 0.83 4.29 16.12
C LYS A 120 -0.37 3.94 17.01
N GLY A 121 -0.85 4.90 17.81
CA GLY A 121 -2.04 4.74 18.64
C GLY A 121 -3.31 4.46 17.84
N ILE A 122 -3.45 5.04 16.65
CA ILE A 122 -4.59 4.78 15.74
C ILE A 122 -4.59 3.32 15.29
N ILE A 123 -3.46 2.80 14.83
CA ILE A 123 -3.33 1.39 14.40
C ILE A 123 -3.66 0.45 15.56
N PHE A 124 -3.09 0.71 16.74
CA PHE A 124 -3.37 -0.08 17.93
C PHE A 124 -4.87 -0.09 18.30
N GLY A 125 -5.54 1.06 18.26
CA GLY A 125 -6.98 1.14 18.52
C GLY A 125 -7.81 0.38 17.49
N GLN A 126 -7.42 0.42 16.21
CA GLN A 126 -8.05 -0.37 15.16
C GLN A 126 -7.91 -1.86 15.42
N ASP A 127 -6.72 -2.33 15.80
CA ASP A 127 -6.46 -3.75 16.05
C ASP A 127 -7.22 -4.28 17.26
N ILE A 128 -7.26 -3.53 18.36
CA ILE A 128 -8.07 -3.87 19.54
C ILE A 128 -9.56 -3.97 19.17
N THR A 129 -10.05 -3.03 18.37
CA THR A 129 -11.45 -3.04 17.91
C THR A 129 -11.75 -4.28 17.07
N LYS A 130 -10.86 -4.64 16.13
CA LYS A 130 -10.99 -5.87 15.33
C LYS A 130 -11.02 -7.11 16.23
N ILE A 131 -10.14 -7.22 17.21
CA ILE A 131 -10.10 -8.34 18.16
C ILE A 131 -11.43 -8.46 18.92
N ILE A 132 -11.97 -7.34 19.42
CA ILE A 132 -13.27 -7.30 20.10
C ILE A 132 -14.39 -7.77 19.17
N CYS A 133 -14.42 -7.27 17.93
CA CYS A 133 -15.39 -7.69 16.92
C CYS A 133 -15.31 -9.19 16.63
N VAL A 134 -14.11 -9.73 16.43
CA VAL A 134 -13.87 -11.17 16.23
C VAL A 134 -14.38 -11.98 17.43
N ALA A 135 -14.07 -11.55 18.66
CA ALA A 135 -14.55 -12.22 19.86
C ALA A 135 -16.09 -12.23 19.96
N LEU A 136 -16.73 -11.10 19.67
CA LEU A 136 -18.19 -10.98 19.64
C LEU A 136 -18.82 -11.88 18.57
N ILE A 137 -18.22 -11.93 17.38
CA ILE A 137 -18.66 -12.82 16.29
C ILE A 137 -18.56 -14.28 16.76
N VAL A 138 -17.42 -14.70 17.30
CA VAL A 138 -17.22 -16.09 17.76
C VAL A 138 -18.21 -16.45 18.87
N MET A 139 -18.39 -15.60 19.88
CA MET A 139 -19.36 -15.82 20.95
C MET A 139 -20.79 -15.91 20.41
N GLY A 140 -21.16 -15.00 19.50
CA GLY A 140 -22.46 -15.00 18.85
C GLY A 140 -22.71 -16.27 18.02
N SER A 141 -21.71 -16.72 17.26
CA SER A 141 -21.77 -17.96 16.48
C SER A 141 -21.95 -19.19 17.36
N ILE A 142 -21.25 -19.26 18.50
CA ILE A 142 -21.41 -20.36 19.47
C ILE A 142 -22.82 -20.35 20.06
N LEU A 143 -23.29 -19.22 20.57
CA LEU A 143 -24.62 -19.09 21.16
C LEU A 143 -25.73 -19.46 20.17
N ALA A 144 -25.62 -18.98 18.93
CA ALA A 144 -26.57 -19.32 17.86
C ALA A 144 -26.55 -20.82 17.53
N THR A 145 -25.37 -21.45 17.50
CA THR A 145 -25.21 -22.89 17.22
C THR A 145 -25.87 -23.76 18.30
N PHE A 146 -25.83 -23.34 19.57
CA PHE A 146 -26.51 -24.02 20.68
C PHE A 146 -27.98 -23.62 20.87
N GLY A 147 -28.58 -22.90 19.90
CA GLY A 147 -30.01 -22.59 19.86
C GLY A 147 -30.43 -21.41 20.74
N SER A 148 -29.51 -20.51 21.11
CA SER A 148 -29.85 -19.29 21.85
C SER A 148 -30.39 -18.20 20.90
N ASP A 149 -31.61 -17.74 21.16
CA ASP A 149 -32.23 -16.59 20.44
C ASP A 149 -31.69 -15.22 20.88
N LEU A 150 -30.72 -15.17 21.79
CA LEU A 150 -30.20 -13.90 22.33
C LEU A 150 -29.64 -13.01 21.21
N VAL A 151 -28.90 -13.60 20.28
CA VAL A 151 -28.24 -12.87 19.18
C VAL A 151 -29.27 -12.32 18.18
N SER A 152 -30.26 -13.14 17.79
CA SER A 152 -31.31 -12.71 16.85
C SER A 152 -32.17 -11.59 17.46
N ARG A 153 -32.51 -11.70 18.75
CA ARG A 153 -33.24 -10.65 19.47
C ARG A 153 -32.46 -9.35 19.52
N LEU A 154 -31.18 -9.39 19.92
CA LEU A 154 -30.33 -8.19 19.98
C LEU A 154 -30.16 -7.50 18.62
N LEU A 155 -30.06 -8.26 17.52
CA LEU A 155 -29.94 -7.71 16.17
C LEU A 155 -31.27 -7.19 15.58
N SER A 156 -32.40 -7.63 16.12
CA SER A 156 -33.74 -7.22 15.68
C SER A 156 -34.32 -6.01 16.43
N MET A 157 -33.62 -5.53 17.46
CA MET A 157 -33.93 -4.30 18.20
C MET A 157 -33.38 -3.08 17.47
#